data_AF-A0A949QF10-F1
#
_entry.id   AF-A0A949QF10-F1
#
_cell.length_a   1.000
_cell.length_b   1.000
_cell.length_c   1.000
_cell.angle_alpha   90.00
_cell.angle_beta   90.00
_cell.angle_gamma   90.00
#
_symmetry.space_group_name_H-M   'P 1'
#
loop_
_entity.id
_entity.type
_entity.pdbx_description
1 polymer ?
#
loop_
_entity_poly.entity_id
_entity_poly.type
_entity_poly.pdbx_seq_one_letter_code
_entity_poly.pdbx_strand_id
1 'polypeptide(L)'
;FFSELGKRTNELRDQDVYLLRKESYFNYLPPFLQPSLKLFFRNIDASRKPLHKQFCHYLSSSDYQSSLKEWEVFIKQEALPEVEQAPNASRPTKEVAVGSIKKSWKKVIRHGRHISRATTDEELHALRIDCKKLRYLLEFFSSIFPPETITPVIRQLKELQENLGDFVDFAVQLRFLHEQLATMAEEKLLAASMGGLMTTLFQKQEAARLKFHKTFSSFDHEETSQLFHDLLTDTQT
;
A
#
# COMPACT_ATOMS: atom_id res chain seq x y z
N PHE A 1 -3.74 7.41 -18.40
CA PHE A 1 -4.88 7.86 -17.57
C PHE A 1 -4.76 7.49 -16.09
N PHE A 2 -4.92 6.22 -15.68
CA PHE A 2 -5.03 5.86 -14.24
C PHE A 2 -3.84 6.26 -13.35
N SER A 3 -2.60 6.16 -13.83
CA SER A 3 -1.44 6.64 -13.05
C SER A 3 -1.49 8.15 -12.80
N GLU A 4 -2.00 8.91 -13.76
CA GLU A 4 -2.13 10.37 -13.67
C GLU A 4 -3.28 10.74 -12.73
N LEU A 5 -4.42 10.05 -12.85
CA LEU A 5 -5.54 10.16 -11.90
C LEU A 5 -5.06 9.91 -10.46
N GLY A 6 -4.29 8.84 -10.23
CA GLY A 6 -3.69 8.54 -8.93
C GLY A 6 -2.80 9.67 -8.42
N LYS A 7 -1.85 10.15 -9.24
CA LYS A 7 -0.96 11.27 -8.88
C LYS A 7 -1.73 12.53 -8.45
N ARG A 8 -2.83 12.86 -9.14
CA ARG A 8 -3.69 14.01 -8.80
C ARG A 8 -4.38 13.90 -7.44
N THR A 9 -4.51 12.68 -6.90
CA THR A 9 -5.09 12.46 -5.57
C THR A 9 -4.06 12.51 -4.44
N ASN A 10 -2.77 12.38 -4.73
CA ASN A 10 -1.74 12.10 -3.71
C ASN A 10 -1.72 13.16 -2.62
N GLU A 11 -1.56 14.44 -2.98
CA GLU A 11 -1.41 15.50 -1.98
C GLU A 11 -2.66 15.67 -1.11
N LEU A 12 -3.85 15.63 -1.72
CA LEU A 12 -5.12 15.67 -0.99
C LEU A 12 -5.26 14.46 -0.05
N ARG A 13 -4.95 13.26 -0.55
CA ARG A 13 -5.00 12.02 0.22
C ARG A 13 -4.05 12.04 1.40
N ASP A 14 -2.82 12.51 1.19
CA ASP A 14 -1.81 12.60 2.24
C ASP A 14 -2.28 13.54 3.34
N GLN A 15 -2.82 14.71 3.00
CA GLN A 15 -3.38 15.64 3.99
C GLN A 15 -4.56 15.04 4.76
N ASP A 16 -5.46 14.31 4.10
CA ASP A 16 -6.52 13.55 4.77
C ASP A 16 -5.94 12.53 5.78
N VAL A 17 -4.91 11.78 5.37
CA VAL A 17 -4.26 10.79 6.25
C VAL A 17 -3.64 11.45 7.48
N TYR A 18 -2.93 12.57 7.32
CA TYR A 18 -2.34 13.27 8.46
C TYR A 18 -3.39 13.82 9.41
N LEU A 19 -4.48 14.40 8.90
CA LEU A 19 -5.58 14.89 9.72
C LEU A 19 -6.27 13.76 10.50
N LEU A 20 -6.46 12.58 9.88
CA LEU A 20 -6.98 11.40 10.57
C LEU A 20 -6.06 10.91 11.70
N ARG A 21 -4.75 11.15 11.59
CA ARG A 21 -3.74 10.79 12.60
C ARG A 21 -3.49 11.84 13.66
N LYS A 22 -4.20 12.97 13.59
CA LYS A 22 -3.99 14.12 14.46
C LYS A 22 -3.91 13.72 15.94
N GLU A 23 -4.91 13.00 16.43
CA GLU A 23 -4.96 12.57 17.83
C GLU A 23 -3.75 11.71 18.23
N SER A 24 -3.34 10.77 17.35
CA SER A 24 -2.14 9.95 17.59
C SER A 24 -0.88 10.80 17.73
N TYR A 25 -0.73 11.85 16.92
CA TYR A 25 0.44 12.74 17.00
C TYR A 25 0.45 13.54 18.29
N PHE A 26 -0.71 14.05 18.74
CA PHE A 26 -0.82 14.69 20.05
C PHE A 26 -0.44 13.72 21.17
N ASN A 27 -0.90 12.47 21.12
CA ASN A 27 -0.62 11.45 22.13
C ASN A 27 0.84 10.98 22.17
N TYR A 28 1.59 11.15 21.08
CA TYR A 28 3.02 10.85 21.03
C TYR A 28 3.90 11.94 21.66
N LEU A 29 3.34 13.11 21.95
CA LEU A 29 4.09 14.23 22.51
C LEU A 29 3.72 14.55 23.96
N PRO A 30 4.71 14.94 24.78
CA PRO A 30 4.45 15.53 26.08
C PRO A 30 3.52 16.75 25.99
N PRO A 31 2.66 17.01 27.01
CA PRO A 31 1.69 18.11 26.98
C PRO A 31 2.28 19.49 26.64
N PHE A 32 3.54 19.77 27.02
CA PHE A 32 4.19 21.06 26.76
C PHE A 32 4.61 21.26 25.28
N LEU A 33 4.70 20.20 24.47
CA LEU A 33 4.99 20.26 23.02
C LEU A 33 3.72 20.17 22.15
N GLN A 34 2.57 19.84 22.74
CA GLN A 34 1.32 19.73 21.99
C GLN A 34 0.82 21.07 21.40
N PRO A 35 0.93 22.24 22.07
CA PRO A 35 0.40 23.50 21.53
C PRO A 35 0.94 23.88 20.15
N SER A 36 2.21 23.63 19.87
CA SER A 36 2.86 23.89 18.57
C SER A 36 2.28 23.05 17.43
N LEU A 37 1.86 21.81 17.68
CA LEU A 37 1.22 20.98 16.65
C LEU A 37 -0.14 21.51 16.20
N LYS A 38 -0.82 22.34 17.02
CA LYS A 38 -2.11 22.94 16.61
C LYS A 38 -1.96 23.79 15.36
N LEU A 39 -0.87 24.56 15.27
CA LEU A 39 -0.59 25.41 14.11
C LEU A 39 -0.31 24.56 12.86
N PHE A 40 0.50 23.52 13.01
CA PHE A 40 0.79 22.56 11.94
C PHE A 40 -0.48 21.95 11.33
N PHE A 41 -1.36 21.38 12.15
CA PHE A 41 -2.60 20.79 11.65
C PHE A 41 -3.59 21.82 11.11
N ARG A 42 -3.57 23.07 11.61
CA ARG A 42 -4.36 24.16 11.03
C ARG A 42 -3.89 24.49 9.62
N ASN A 43 -2.58 24.46 9.38
CA ASN A 43 -2.02 24.71 8.05
C ASN A 43 -2.38 23.59 7.08
N ILE A 44 -2.31 22.32 7.50
CA ILE A 44 -2.77 21.17 6.70
C ILE A 44 -4.27 21.30 6.36
N ASP A 45 -5.12 21.64 7.33
CA ASP A 45 -6.55 21.83 7.05
C ASP A 45 -6.82 22.99 6.09
N ALA A 46 -6.05 24.08 6.22
CA ALA A 46 -6.15 25.23 5.32
C ALA A 46 -5.73 24.90 3.89
N SER A 47 -4.63 24.15 3.69
CA SER A 47 -4.16 23.71 2.37
C SER A 47 -5.04 22.64 1.74
N ARG A 48 -5.77 21.86 2.55
CA ARG A 48 -6.66 20.80 2.07
C ARG A 48 -7.83 21.33 1.28
N LYS A 49 -8.43 22.45 1.71
CA LYS A 49 -9.61 23.06 1.08
C LYS A 49 -9.42 23.37 -0.41
N PRO A 50 -8.36 24.08 -0.84
CA PRO A 50 -8.13 24.32 -2.26
C PRO A 50 -7.83 23.04 -3.04
N LEU A 51 -7.07 22.09 -2.47
CA LEU A 51 -6.78 20.79 -3.12
C LEU A 51 -8.06 19.98 -3.35
N HIS A 52 -8.95 19.92 -2.35
CA HIS A 52 -10.26 19.29 -2.48
C HIS A 52 -11.09 19.95 -3.59
N LYS A 53 -11.16 21.29 -3.61
CA LYS A 53 -11.88 22.03 -4.66
C LYS A 53 -11.29 21.77 -6.05
N GLN A 54 -9.96 21.76 -6.18
CA GLN A 54 -9.29 21.45 -7.44
C GLN A 54 -9.59 20.02 -7.91
N PHE A 55 -9.54 19.05 -7.00
CA PHE A 55 -9.83 17.66 -7.36
C PHE A 55 -11.31 17.46 -7.75
N CYS A 56 -12.26 18.08 -7.02
CA CYS A 56 -13.67 18.10 -7.43
C CYS A 56 -13.86 18.72 -8.82
N HIS A 57 -13.21 19.85 -9.09
CA HIS A 57 -13.29 20.49 -10.40
C HIS A 57 -12.74 19.58 -11.51
N TYR A 58 -11.63 18.88 -11.25
CA TYR A 58 -11.06 17.90 -12.17
C TYR A 58 -12.03 16.73 -12.42
N LEU A 59 -12.68 16.18 -11.40
CA LEU A 59 -13.69 15.11 -11.57
C LEU A 59 -14.91 15.57 -12.41
N SER A 60 -15.25 16.86 -12.36
CA SER A 60 -16.30 17.47 -13.19
C SER A 60 -15.82 17.92 -14.57
N SER A 61 -14.53 17.80 -14.88
CA SER A 61 -13.97 18.24 -16.16
C SER A 61 -14.38 17.32 -17.31
N SER A 62 -14.48 17.89 -18.51
CA SER A 62 -14.67 17.12 -19.75
C SER A 62 -13.58 16.07 -19.94
N ASP A 63 -12.33 16.39 -19.59
CA ASP A 63 -11.18 15.51 -19.81
C ASP A 63 -11.28 14.22 -18.98
N TYR A 64 -11.67 14.34 -17.71
CA TYR A 64 -11.89 13.18 -16.85
C TYR A 64 -13.06 12.33 -17.35
N GLN A 65 -14.19 12.95 -17.69
CA GLN A 65 -15.39 12.26 -18.16
C GLN A 65 -15.14 11.54 -19.49
N SER A 66 -14.44 12.19 -20.44
CA SER A 66 -14.04 11.61 -21.72
C SER A 66 -13.10 10.42 -21.51
N SER A 67 -12.08 10.56 -20.66
CA SER A 67 -11.14 9.46 -20.38
C SER A 67 -11.83 8.24 -19.75
N LEU A 68 -12.80 8.45 -18.86
CA LEU A 68 -13.60 7.36 -18.29
C LEU A 68 -14.52 6.73 -19.33
N LYS A 69 -15.13 7.52 -20.20
CA LYS A 69 -15.99 7.02 -21.28
C LYS A 69 -15.19 6.20 -22.28
N GLU A 70 -13.99 6.64 -22.65
CA GLU A 70 -13.06 5.87 -23.49
C GLU A 70 -12.72 4.51 -22.84
N TRP A 71 -12.46 4.52 -21.54
CA TRP A 71 -12.19 3.28 -20.81
C TRP A 71 -13.42 2.37 -20.74
N GLU A 72 -14.61 2.93 -20.51
CA GLU A 72 -15.88 2.19 -20.50
C GLU A 72 -16.17 1.56 -21.87
N VAL A 73 -15.94 2.30 -22.95
CA VAL A 73 -16.05 1.78 -24.32
C VAL A 73 -15.07 0.63 -24.53
N PHE A 74 -13.81 0.80 -24.11
CA PHE A 74 -12.78 -0.23 -24.25
C PHE A 74 -13.14 -1.53 -23.52
N ILE A 75 -13.56 -1.48 -22.25
CA ILE A 75 -13.87 -2.71 -21.48
C ILE A 75 -15.13 -3.44 -21.95
N LYS A 76 -16.00 -2.75 -22.71
CA LYS A 76 -17.21 -3.34 -23.31
C LYS A 76 -16.97 -3.95 -24.68
N GLN A 77 -15.75 -3.86 -25.22
CA GLN A 77 -15.41 -4.52 -26.48
C GLN A 77 -15.33 -6.04 -26.25
N GLU A 78 -16.17 -6.80 -26.96
CA GLU A 78 -16.20 -8.25 -26.88
C GLU A 78 -15.18 -8.93 -27.81
N ALA A 79 -14.70 -8.21 -28.83
CA ALA A 79 -13.72 -8.74 -29.77
C ALA A 79 -12.39 -8.99 -29.05
N LEU A 80 -11.87 -10.21 -29.16
CA LEU A 80 -10.55 -10.53 -28.63
C LEU A 80 -9.47 -9.75 -29.41
N PRO A 81 -8.50 -9.15 -28.71
CA PRO A 81 -7.35 -8.52 -29.35
C PRO A 81 -6.47 -9.56 -30.07
N GLU A 82 -5.59 -9.07 -30.95
CA GLU A 82 -4.59 -9.90 -31.62
C GLU A 82 -3.68 -10.60 -30.59
N VAL A 83 -3.43 -11.89 -30.80
CA VAL A 83 -2.68 -12.75 -29.86
C VAL A 83 -1.25 -12.24 -29.63
N GLU A 84 -0.61 -11.67 -30.65
CA GLU A 84 0.74 -11.10 -30.53
C GLU A 84 0.81 -9.95 -29.53
N GLN A 85 -0.25 -9.13 -29.47
CA GLN A 85 -0.33 -7.97 -28.59
C GLN A 85 -0.82 -8.35 -27.19
N ALA A 86 -1.66 -9.39 -27.09
CA ALA A 86 -2.31 -9.81 -25.86
C ALA A 86 -2.37 -11.35 -25.74
N PRO A 87 -1.22 -12.02 -25.49
CA PRO A 87 -1.12 -13.49 -25.56
C PRO A 87 -1.92 -14.23 -24.47
N ASN A 88 -2.41 -13.53 -23.45
CA ASN A 88 -3.25 -14.11 -22.41
C ASN A 88 -4.75 -13.92 -22.67
N ALA A 89 -5.17 -13.12 -23.65
CA ALA A 89 -6.57 -12.75 -23.84
C ALA A 89 -7.46 -13.95 -24.22
N SER A 90 -6.92 -14.92 -24.94
CA SER A 90 -7.62 -16.14 -25.35
C SER A 90 -7.40 -17.34 -24.40
N ARG A 91 -6.63 -17.16 -23.33
CA ARG A 91 -6.28 -18.27 -22.42
C ARG A 91 -7.37 -18.49 -21.37
N PRO A 92 -7.57 -19.73 -20.91
CA PRO A 92 -8.49 -19.99 -19.81
C PRO A 92 -8.13 -19.19 -18.55
N THR A 93 -9.11 -18.52 -17.95
CA THR A 93 -8.91 -17.68 -16.75
C THR A 93 -8.21 -18.46 -15.63
N LYS A 94 -8.57 -19.73 -15.42
CA LYS A 94 -7.97 -20.62 -14.40
C LYS A 94 -6.47 -20.80 -14.61
N GLU A 95 -6.01 -21.01 -15.85
CA GLU A 95 -4.57 -21.13 -16.14
C GLU A 95 -3.81 -19.83 -15.88
N VAL A 96 -4.37 -18.69 -16.31
CA VAL A 96 -3.77 -17.37 -16.10
C VAL A 96 -3.70 -17.05 -14.61
N ALA A 97 -4.74 -17.37 -13.85
CA ALA A 97 -4.79 -17.20 -12.40
C ALA A 97 -3.72 -18.01 -11.68
N VAL A 98 -3.66 -19.33 -11.92
CA VAL A 98 -2.67 -20.23 -11.33
C VAL A 98 -1.24 -19.77 -11.64
N GLY A 99 -0.97 -19.46 -12.91
CA GLY A 99 0.35 -18.97 -13.33
C GLY A 99 0.74 -17.64 -12.66
N SER A 100 -0.21 -16.70 -12.57
CA SER A 100 0.02 -15.37 -11.99
C SER A 100 0.21 -15.42 -10.47
N ILE A 101 -0.64 -16.18 -9.77
CA ILE A 101 -0.54 -16.39 -8.32
C ILE A 101 0.79 -17.07 -7.98
N LYS A 102 1.13 -18.18 -8.67
CA LYS A 102 2.40 -18.89 -8.45
C LYS A 102 3.62 -18.00 -8.67
N LYS A 103 3.62 -17.20 -9.74
CA LYS A 103 4.71 -16.25 -10.03
C LYS A 103 4.82 -15.19 -8.95
N SER A 104 3.70 -14.61 -8.52
CA SER A 104 3.67 -13.57 -7.49
C SER A 104 4.10 -14.11 -6.12
N TRP A 105 3.62 -15.29 -5.73
CA TRP A 105 4.01 -15.96 -4.49
C TRP A 105 5.50 -16.26 -4.44
N LYS A 106 6.06 -16.89 -5.49
CA LYS A 106 7.52 -17.11 -5.59
C LYS A 106 8.33 -15.83 -5.46
N LYS A 107 7.82 -14.73 -6.01
CA LYS A 107 8.48 -13.42 -5.90
C LYS A 107 8.48 -12.91 -4.46
N VAL A 108 7.35 -12.99 -3.75
CA VAL A 108 7.24 -12.64 -2.33
C VAL A 108 8.23 -13.45 -1.49
N ILE A 109 8.26 -14.77 -1.67
CA ILE A 109 9.18 -15.65 -0.93
C ILE A 109 10.64 -15.28 -1.21
N ARG A 110 11.01 -15.13 -2.48
CA ARG A 110 12.38 -14.77 -2.86
C ARG A 110 12.79 -13.43 -2.26
N HIS A 111 11.98 -12.38 -2.41
CA HIS A 111 12.32 -11.06 -1.89
C HIS A 111 12.32 -11.02 -0.36
N GLY A 112 11.35 -11.69 0.28
CA GLY A 112 11.29 -11.78 1.74
C GLY A 112 12.48 -12.49 2.36
N ARG A 113 13.01 -13.55 1.72
CA ARG A 113 14.24 -14.24 2.16
C ARG A 113 15.50 -13.38 2.07
N HIS A 114 15.50 -12.33 1.25
CA HIS A 114 16.62 -11.38 1.16
C HIS A 114 16.55 -10.27 2.22
N ILE A 115 15.43 -10.11 2.93
CA ILE A 115 15.30 -9.10 3.97
C ILE A 115 16.13 -9.49 5.18
N SER A 116 16.92 -8.55 5.67
CA SER A 116 17.80 -8.67 6.83
C SER A 116 17.74 -7.40 7.68
N ARG A 117 18.50 -7.36 8.78
CA ARG A 117 18.63 -6.14 9.60
C ARG A 117 19.25 -4.96 8.84
N ALA A 118 20.06 -5.22 7.81
CA ALA A 118 20.73 -4.19 7.02
C ALA A 118 19.90 -3.70 5.81
N THR A 119 18.73 -4.30 5.58
CA THR A 119 17.87 -4.02 4.43
C THR A 119 17.29 -2.61 4.50
N THR A 120 17.23 -1.93 3.35
CA THR A 120 16.75 -0.55 3.28
C THR A 120 15.22 -0.47 3.38
N ASP A 121 14.71 0.73 3.63
CA ASP A 121 13.26 0.99 3.66
C ASP A 121 12.62 0.70 2.29
N GLU A 122 13.35 0.95 1.20
CA GLU A 122 12.92 0.71 -0.18
C GLU A 122 12.71 -0.78 -0.48
N GLU A 123 13.58 -1.65 0.03
CA GLU A 123 13.47 -3.10 -0.17
C GLU A 123 12.25 -3.68 0.56
N LEU A 124 11.99 -3.23 1.78
CA LEU A 124 10.77 -3.57 2.53
C LEU A 124 9.51 -3.00 1.85
N HIS A 125 9.59 -1.79 1.29
CA HIS A 125 8.52 -1.20 0.51
C HIS A 125 8.24 -2.01 -0.78
N ALA A 126 9.28 -2.45 -1.48
CA ALA A 126 9.16 -3.29 -2.66
C ALA A 126 8.49 -4.64 -2.33
N LEU A 127 8.90 -5.27 -1.21
CA LEU A 127 8.25 -6.49 -0.73
C LEU A 127 6.77 -6.27 -0.39
N ARG A 128 6.42 -5.13 0.23
CA ARG A 128 5.02 -4.77 0.48
C ARG A 128 4.22 -4.67 -0.83
N ILE A 129 4.79 -4.09 -1.88
CA ILE A 129 4.15 -4.03 -3.20
C ILE A 129 3.92 -5.44 -3.74
N ASP A 130 4.90 -6.34 -3.63
CA ASP A 130 4.78 -7.72 -4.08
C ASP A 130 3.69 -8.48 -3.31
N CYS A 131 3.62 -8.29 -1.99
CA CYS A 131 2.55 -8.85 -1.16
C CYS A 131 1.17 -8.31 -1.59
N LYS A 132 1.05 -7.00 -1.84
CA LYS A 132 -0.20 -6.40 -2.34
C LYS A 132 -0.62 -7.00 -3.69
N LYS A 133 0.32 -7.17 -4.62
CA LYS A 133 0.05 -7.78 -5.93
C LYS A 133 -0.45 -9.21 -5.77
N LEU A 134 0.17 -10.01 -4.89
CA LEU A 134 -0.30 -11.35 -4.58
C LEU A 134 -1.73 -11.34 -4.02
N ARG A 135 -2.03 -10.45 -3.07
CA ARG A 135 -3.38 -10.33 -2.52
C ARG A 135 -4.41 -9.92 -3.55
N TYR A 136 -4.11 -8.94 -4.40
CA TYR A 136 -5.03 -8.52 -5.46
C TYR A 136 -5.34 -9.66 -6.43
N LEU A 137 -4.34 -10.49 -6.76
CA LEU A 137 -4.58 -11.69 -7.57
C LEU A 137 -5.49 -12.69 -6.84
N LEU A 138 -5.24 -12.96 -5.56
CA LEU A 138 -6.06 -13.89 -4.76
C LEU A 138 -7.50 -13.38 -4.61
N GLU A 139 -7.69 -12.10 -4.31
CA GLU A 139 -9.02 -11.50 -4.16
C GLU A 139 -9.76 -11.46 -5.52
N PHE A 140 -9.08 -11.07 -6.60
CA PHE A 140 -9.67 -11.00 -7.93
C PHE A 140 -10.11 -12.35 -8.47
N PHE A 141 -9.28 -13.38 -8.29
CA PHE A 141 -9.59 -14.74 -8.73
C PHE A 141 -10.33 -15.58 -7.67
N SER A 142 -10.77 -14.99 -6.56
CA SER A 142 -11.37 -15.75 -5.45
C SER A 142 -12.59 -16.57 -5.85
N SER A 143 -13.38 -16.10 -6.82
CA SER A 143 -14.60 -16.77 -7.29
C SER A 143 -14.36 -18.05 -8.10
N ILE A 144 -13.14 -18.29 -8.59
CA ILE A 144 -12.81 -19.48 -9.40
C ILE A 144 -12.10 -20.59 -8.60
N PHE A 145 -11.90 -20.38 -7.30
CA PHE A 145 -11.33 -21.36 -6.37
C PHE A 145 -12.35 -21.68 -5.26
N PRO A 146 -12.33 -22.91 -4.71
CA PRO A 146 -13.10 -23.21 -3.51
C PRO A 146 -12.75 -22.23 -2.37
N PRO A 147 -13.75 -21.67 -1.66
CA PRO A 147 -13.51 -20.78 -0.52
C PRO A 147 -12.61 -21.42 0.55
N GLU A 148 -12.71 -22.73 0.73
CA GLU A 148 -11.97 -23.53 1.70
C GLU A 148 -10.47 -23.56 1.41
N THR A 149 -10.07 -23.48 0.14
CA THR A 149 -8.66 -23.50 -0.27
C THR A 149 -8.05 -22.10 -0.32
N ILE A 150 -8.80 -21.09 -0.80
CA ILE A 150 -8.25 -19.74 -0.99
C ILE A 150 -8.28 -18.88 0.28
N THR A 151 -9.28 -19.06 1.14
CA THR A 151 -9.43 -18.25 2.36
C THR A 151 -8.26 -18.40 3.33
N PRO A 152 -7.74 -19.61 3.60
CA PRO A 152 -6.54 -19.79 4.42
C PRO A 152 -5.32 -19.08 3.85
N VAL A 153 -5.12 -19.12 2.52
CA VAL A 153 -4.00 -18.46 1.84
C VAL A 153 -4.07 -16.94 1.99
N ILE A 154 -5.25 -16.34 1.79
CA ILE A 154 -5.46 -14.90 2.00
C ILE A 154 -5.21 -14.51 3.46
N ARG A 155 -5.65 -15.35 4.40
CA ARG A 155 -5.44 -15.13 5.84
C ARG A 155 -3.95 -15.11 6.20
N GLN A 156 -3.17 -16.08 5.73
CA GLN A 156 -1.73 -16.12 6.02
C GLN A 156 -1.00 -14.90 5.45
N LEU A 157 -1.38 -14.46 4.24
CA LEU A 157 -0.80 -13.26 3.63
C LEU A 157 -1.15 -11.97 4.40
N LYS A 158 -2.33 -11.92 5.04
CA LYS A 158 -2.80 -10.73 5.77
C LYS A 158 -1.85 -10.35 6.91
N GLU A 159 -1.38 -11.31 7.70
CA GLU A 159 -0.50 -11.02 8.84
C GLU A 159 0.84 -10.41 8.40
N LEU A 160 1.45 -10.97 7.35
CA LEU A 160 2.65 -10.42 6.74
C LEU A 160 2.42 -9.00 6.21
N GLN A 161 1.26 -8.78 5.57
CA GLN A 161 0.89 -7.46 5.04
C GLN A 161 0.64 -6.41 6.10
N GLU A 162 0.02 -6.77 7.23
CA GLU A 162 -0.22 -5.84 8.34
C GLU A 162 1.11 -5.33 8.89
N ASN A 163 2.07 -6.24 9.15
CA ASN A 163 3.40 -5.86 9.60
C ASN A 163 4.15 -4.97 8.61
N LEU A 164 4.18 -5.34 7.33
CA LEU A 164 4.80 -4.52 6.27
C LEU A 164 4.06 -3.18 6.07
N GLY A 165 2.74 -3.20 6.32
CA GLY A 165 1.87 -2.04 6.32
C GLY A 165 2.32 -0.99 7.33
N ASP A 166 2.46 -1.40 8.59
CA ASP A 166 2.92 -0.54 9.67
C ASP A 166 4.29 0.06 9.36
N PHE A 167 5.25 -0.77 8.93
CA PHE A 167 6.61 -0.31 8.60
C PHE A 167 6.60 0.78 7.53
N VAL A 168 5.99 0.52 6.38
CA VAL A 168 5.95 1.47 5.26
C VAL A 168 5.17 2.73 5.65
N ASP A 169 4.14 2.59 6.46
CA ASP A 169 3.35 3.71 6.93
C ASP A 169 4.15 4.66 7.84
N PHE A 170 4.96 4.12 8.75
CA PHE A 170 5.86 4.94 9.57
C PHE A 170 6.95 5.61 8.71
N ALA A 171 7.52 4.90 7.74
CA ALA A 171 8.52 5.46 6.81
C ALA A 171 7.97 6.67 6.02
N VAL A 172 6.74 6.56 5.50
CA VAL A 172 6.08 7.66 4.78
C VAL A 172 5.85 8.86 5.70
N GLN A 173 5.40 8.62 6.94
CA GLN A 173 5.21 9.68 7.93
C GLN A 173 6.52 10.38 8.30
N LEU A 174 7.60 9.62 8.52
CA LEU A 174 8.92 10.15 8.83
C LEU A 174 9.42 11.08 7.73
N ARG A 175 9.33 10.63 6.47
CA ARG A 175 9.70 11.44 5.30
C ARG A 175 8.91 12.74 5.25
N PHE A 176 7.60 12.67 5.45
CA PHE A 176 6.76 13.86 5.45
C PHE A 176 7.12 14.85 6.57
N LEU A 177 7.27 14.37 7.82
CA LEU A 177 7.65 15.26 8.92
C LEU A 177 9.03 15.89 8.70
N HIS A 178 9.97 15.15 8.09
CA HIS A 178 11.27 15.67 7.71
C HIS A 178 11.18 16.78 6.65
N GLU A 179 10.35 16.60 5.62
CA GLU A 179 10.08 17.64 4.61
C GLU A 179 9.42 18.88 5.20
N GLN A 180 8.48 18.71 6.14
CA GLN A 180 7.82 19.82 6.84
C GLN A 180 8.78 20.55 7.79
N LEU A 181 9.70 19.84 8.44
CA LEU A 181 10.72 20.47 9.29
C LEU A 181 11.63 21.40 8.49
N ALA A 182 11.99 21.01 7.26
CA ALA A 182 12.83 21.81 6.38
C ALA A 182 12.18 23.16 5.98
N THR A 183 10.84 23.24 5.95
CA THR A 183 10.11 24.46 5.58
C THR A 183 9.75 25.34 6.78
N MET A 184 9.90 24.85 8.02
CA MET A 184 9.44 25.51 9.25
C MET A 184 10.55 25.69 10.31
N ALA A 185 11.82 25.66 9.89
CA ALA A 185 13.00 25.60 10.77
C ALA A 185 13.15 26.78 11.76
N GLU A 186 12.48 27.91 11.52
CA GLU A 186 12.58 29.11 12.38
C GLU A 186 11.73 29.01 13.66
N GLU A 187 10.75 28.10 13.73
CA GLU A 187 9.88 27.89 14.89
C GLU A 187 10.43 26.82 15.85
N LYS A 188 11.26 27.23 16.81
CA LYS A 188 11.96 26.31 17.76
C LYS A 188 11.06 25.26 18.43
N LEU A 189 9.87 25.66 18.89
CA LEU A 189 8.95 24.75 19.60
C LEU A 189 8.30 23.73 18.65
N LEU A 190 8.00 24.15 17.42
CA LEU A 190 7.48 23.26 16.38
C LEU A 190 8.55 22.27 15.93
N ALA A 191 9.79 22.74 15.74
CA ALA A 191 10.93 21.86 15.44
C ALA A 191 11.14 20.80 16.52
N ALA A 192 11.05 21.18 17.80
CA ALA A 192 11.12 20.22 18.91
C ALA A 192 9.96 19.20 18.88
N SER A 193 8.75 19.64 18.53
CA SER A 193 7.57 18.77 18.40
C SER A 193 7.73 17.78 17.26
N MET A 194 8.19 18.24 16.09
CA MET A 194 8.49 17.40 14.93
C MET A 194 9.57 16.38 15.25
N GLY A 195 10.67 16.79 15.90
CA GLY A 195 11.73 15.89 16.32
C GLY A 195 11.25 14.81 17.29
N GLY A 196 10.37 15.16 18.25
CA GLY A 196 9.75 14.21 19.16
C GLY A 196 8.86 13.18 18.45
N LEU A 197 8.04 13.64 17.48
CA LEU A 197 7.22 12.76 16.64
C LEU A 197 8.09 11.82 15.82
N MET A 198 9.10 12.35 15.13
CA MET A 198 10.02 11.57 14.31
C MET A 198 10.74 10.51 15.13
N THR A 199 11.21 10.85 16.33
CA THR A 199 11.85 9.88 17.23
C THR A 199 10.88 8.74 17.59
N THR A 200 9.64 9.07 17.95
CA THR A 200 8.63 8.06 18.31
C THR A 200 8.24 7.17 17.12
N LEU A 201 8.05 7.77 15.94
CA LEU A 201 7.72 7.04 14.71
C LEU A 201 8.86 6.13 14.27
N PHE A 202 10.11 6.59 14.38
CA PHE A 202 11.29 5.78 14.09
C PHE A 202 11.38 4.56 15.01
N GLN A 203 11.14 4.73 16.32
CA GLN A 203 11.09 3.60 17.25
C GLN A 203 10.00 2.58 16.88
N LYS A 204 8.82 3.06 16.45
CA LYS A 204 7.73 2.18 15.99
C LYS A 204 8.08 1.47 14.67
N GLN A 205 8.72 2.17 13.75
CA GLN A 205 9.23 1.61 12.50
C GLN A 205 10.22 0.47 12.79
N GLU A 206 11.17 0.69 13.70
CA GLU A 206 12.15 -0.32 14.08
C GLU A 206 11.50 -1.51 14.81
N ALA A 207 10.49 -1.28 15.66
CA ALA A 207 9.72 -2.37 16.24
C ALA A 207 8.98 -3.20 15.18
N ALA A 208 8.39 -2.55 14.17
CA ALA A 208 7.75 -3.23 13.04
C ALA A 208 8.76 -4.03 12.21
N ARG A 209 9.95 -3.46 11.95
CA ARG A 209 11.08 -4.13 11.28
C ARG A 209 11.54 -5.37 12.04
N LEU A 210 11.68 -5.29 13.37
CA LEU A 210 12.07 -6.45 14.17
C LEU A 210 11.02 -7.57 14.14
N LYS A 211 9.73 -7.21 14.11
CA LYS A 211 8.63 -8.17 14.00
C LYS A 211 8.58 -8.88 12.64
N PHE A 212 9.10 -8.24 11.58
CA PHE A 212 9.09 -8.79 10.21
C PHE A 212 9.65 -10.20 10.12
N HIS A 213 10.82 -10.47 10.72
CA HIS A 213 11.43 -11.80 10.62
C HIS A 213 10.52 -12.90 11.15
N LYS A 214 9.84 -12.64 12.28
CA LYS A 214 8.90 -13.60 12.87
C LYS A 214 7.69 -13.82 11.95
N THR A 215 7.08 -12.75 11.44
CA THR A 215 5.89 -12.85 10.58
C THR A 215 6.22 -13.47 9.22
N PHE A 216 7.37 -13.11 8.65
CA PHE A 216 7.83 -13.69 7.40
C PHE A 216 8.19 -15.17 7.55
N SER A 217 8.89 -15.59 8.62
CA SER A 217 9.17 -17.01 8.84
C SER A 217 7.90 -17.86 9.02
N SER A 218 6.83 -17.29 9.57
CA SER A 218 5.53 -17.96 9.67
C SER A 218 4.87 -18.11 8.28
N PHE A 219 5.04 -17.10 7.42
CA PHE A 219 4.55 -17.13 6.04
C PHE A 219 5.39 -18.03 5.11
N ASP A 220 6.71 -18.06 5.29
CA ASP A 220 7.67 -18.92 4.58
C ASP A 220 7.85 -20.28 5.28
N HIS A 221 6.74 -20.80 5.81
CA HIS A 221 6.67 -22.09 6.49
C HIS A 221 6.11 -23.18 5.56
N GLU A 222 6.35 -24.43 5.91
CA GLU A 222 5.88 -25.60 5.15
C GLU A 222 4.35 -25.63 5.04
N GLU A 223 3.65 -25.33 6.13
CA GLU A 223 2.17 -25.25 6.15
C GLU A 223 1.62 -24.25 5.13
N THR A 224 2.15 -23.02 5.09
CA THR A 224 1.73 -22.02 4.10
C THR A 224 2.08 -22.47 2.69
N SER A 225 3.24 -23.10 2.50
CA SER A 225 3.64 -23.65 1.20
C SER A 225 2.69 -24.74 0.72
N GLN A 226 2.20 -25.59 1.64
CA GLN A 226 1.20 -26.61 1.34
C GLN A 226 -0.14 -25.97 0.95
N LEU A 227 -0.60 -24.94 1.66
CA LEU A 227 -1.83 -24.21 1.30
C LEU A 227 -1.76 -23.63 -0.12
N PHE A 228 -0.61 -23.04 -0.49
CA PHE A 228 -0.40 -22.57 -1.87
C PHE A 228 -0.29 -23.73 -2.86
N HIS A 229 0.28 -24.87 -2.48
CA HIS A 229 0.31 -26.04 -3.33
C HIS A 229 -1.11 -26.53 -3.62
N ASP A 230 -1.91 -26.77 -2.59
CA ASP A 230 -3.29 -27.24 -2.67
C ASP A 230 -4.13 -26.30 -3.54
N LEU A 231 -4.07 -24.99 -3.30
CA LEU A 231 -4.76 -23.98 -4.12
C LEU A 231 -4.39 -24.05 -5.61
N LEU A 232 -3.13 -24.38 -5.91
CA LEU A 232 -2.60 -24.42 -7.28
C LEU A 232 -2.71 -25.80 -7.94
N THR A 233 -2.93 -26.87 -7.17
CA THR A 233 -3.05 -28.26 -7.66
C THR A 233 -4.46 -28.81 -7.65
N ASP A 234 -5.37 -28.29 -6.82
CA ASP A 234 -6.79 -28.65 -6.74
C ASP A 234 -7.59 -28.15 -7.96
N THR A 235 -6.99 -28.40 -9.12
CA THR A 235 -7.39 -27.94 -10.45
C THR A 235 -8.04 -29.06 -11.25
N GLN A 236 -8.16 -30.26 -10.69
CA GLN A 236 -8.91 -31.38 -11.25
C GLN A 236 -10.34 -31.42 -10.71
N THR A 237 -11.14 -30.44 -11.09
CA THR A 237 -12.60 -30.55 -11.19
C THR A 237 -13.11 -29.43 -12.10
#